data_AF-A0A2X2X595-F1
#
_entry.id   AF-A0A2X2X595-F1
#
_cell.length_a   1.000
_cell.length_b   1.000
_cell.length_c   1.000
_cell.angle_alpha   90.00
_cell.angle_beta   90.00
_cell.angle_gamma   90.00
#
_symmetry.space_group_name_H-M   'P 1'
#
loop_
_entity.id
_entity.type
_entity.pdbx_description
1 polymer ?
#
loop_
_entity_poly.entity_id
_entity_poly.type
_entity_poly.pdbx_seq_one_letter_code
_entity_poly.pdbx_strand_id
1 'polypeptide(L)'
;MLWRGCDQYDAYQPLEVKNPVNLSYQRNRMSDHDKSTNGNCHCWRGMVGGALALGLAQHGFTVTVIEHAEPAPFVADSQPDVRISAISAASVSLLKGLGVWDAVQGMRSHPYRRLETWEWENAHVVFDAAELKLPLLGYMVENIVLQQALWQALDAHPKVTLRAPASLIALHRHNDRHELELADGERLTAKLVIGADGANSQVRQLAGIGIHAWQYAQSCMLITVQCESDPGDSTWQQFTPDGPRAFLPLFDNWASLVWYDSPARIRQLQNLSMPQLQVEIMQHFPSRLGGGHTGCGRRFSADAPPCVTIRTAWPGAGGGMRRIPFIH
;
A
#
# COMPACT_ATOMS: atom_id res chain seq x y z
N MET A 1 18.93 -9.34 4.57
CA MET A 1 19.93 -9.88 3.63
C MET A 1 21.20 -9.06 3.77
N LEU A 2 22.33 -9.73 4.03
CA LEU A 2 23.66 -9.28 3.61
C LEU A 2 24.25 -10.47 2.85
N TRP A 3 24.42 -10.30 1.55
CA TRP A 3 25.10 -11.24 0.66
C TRP A 3 26.61 -11.07 0.87
N ARG A 4 27.33 -12.16 1.15
CA ARG A 4 28.78 -12.23 0.97
C ARG A 4 29.07 -13.36 -0.01
N GLY A 5 29.76 -12.99 -1.08
CA GLY A 5 30.22 -13.90 -2.12
C GLY A 5 31.19 -14.96 -1.60
N CYS A 6 31.26 -16.03 -2.37
CA CYS A 6 32.24 -17.10 -2.26
C CYS A 6 33.66 -16.53 -2.36
N ASP A 7 34.53 -16.84 -1.41
CA ASP A 7 35.83 -17.45 -1.69
C ASP A 7 36.61 -17.80 -0.41
N GLN A 8 37.29 -18.95 -0.52
CA GLN A 8 38.40 -19.50 0.25
C GLN A 8 38.16 -20.44 1.44
N TYR A 9 38.77 -21.62 1.25
CA TYR A 9 38.94 -22.80 2.07
C TYR A 9 39.69 -22.52 3.37
N ASP A 10 39.30 -23.19 4.46
CA ASP A 10 40.22 -24.07 5.18
C ASP A 10 39.47 -25.04 6.11
N ALA A 11 40.04 -26.23 6.23
CA ALA A 11 39.51 -27.43 6.87
C ALA A 11 39.35 -27.30 8.39
N TYR A 12 38.38 -28.01 8.98
CA TYR A 12 38.59 -28.91 10.13
C TYR A 12 37.35 -29.79 10.40
N GLN A 13 37.63 -31.01 10.84
CA GLN A 13 36.77 -32.20 10.93
C GLN A 13 35.84 -32.25 12.18
N PRO A 14 34.90 -33.23 12.27
CA PRO A 14 33.67 -33.15 13.03
C PRO A 14 33.78 -33.70 14.45
N LEU A 15 32.86 -33.30 15.34
CA LEU A 15 32.60 -34.03 16.59
C LEU A 15 31.11 -34.27 16.82
N GLU A 16 30.86 -35.49 17.28
CA GLU A 16 29.61 -36.23 17.41
C GLU A 16 28.77 -35.87 18.65
N VAL A 17 27.44 -35.96 18.47
CA VAL A 17 26.38 -36.56 19.32
C VAL A 17 26.20 -36.07 20.78
N LYS A 18 24.97 -35.62 21.11
CA LYS A 18 24.04 -36.25 22.10
C LYS A 18 22.78 -35.39 22.37
N ASN A 19 21.64 -35.91 21.90
CA ASN A 19 20.28 -36.08 22.47
C ASN A 19 19.73 -35.21 23.66
N PRO A 20 18.40 -35.21 23.87
CA PRO A 20 17.57 -34.02 24.02
C PRO A 20 17.16 -33.73 25.47
N VAL A 21 16.62 -32.54 25.72
CA VAL A 21 15.90 -32.25 26.97
C VAL A 21 14.53 -31.65 26.64
N ASN A 22 13.51 -32.44 27.00
CA ASN A 22 12.12 -32.05 27.16
C ASN A 22 11.99 -30.92 28.19
N LEU A 23 11.18 -29.90 27.88
CA LEU A 23 10.54 -29.10 28.92
C LEU A 23 9.06 -28.87 28.56
N SER A 24 8.22 -29.54 29.36
CA SER A 24 6.81 -29.31 29.58
C SER A 24 6.54 -27.89 30.07
N TYR A 25 5.44 -27.26 29.63
CA TYR A 25 4.88 -26.14 30.39
C TYR A 25 3.35 -26.12 30.38
N GLN A 26 2.82 -25.80 31.56
CA GLN A 26 1.46 -25.96 32.02
C GLN A 26 0.55 -24.80 31.59
N ARG A 27 -0.73 -25.13 31.33
CA ARG A 27 -1.83 -24.17 31.16
C ARG A 27 -2.09 -23.39 32.44
N ASN A 28 -2.38 -22.10 32.32
CA ASN A 28 -3.34 -21.42 33.19
C ASN A 28 -4.28 -20.51 32.39
N ARG A 29 -5.57 -20.59 32.74
CA ARG A 29 -6.70 -19.79 32.24
C ARG A 29 -6.83 -18.49 33.05
N MET A 30 -7.31 -17.43 32.39
CA MET A 30 -8.28 -16.41 32.86
C MET A 30 -8.41 -15.36 31.74
N SER A 31 -9.48 -15.33 30.93
CA SER A 31 -10.84 -14.78 31.11
C SER A 31 -10.95 -13.24 31.11
N ASP A 32 -11.57 -12.75 30.02
CA ASP A 32 -12.52 -11.63 29.85
C ASP A 32 -12.08 -10.19 30.20
N HIS A 33 -11.95 -9.32 29.19
CA HIS A 33 -12.98 -8.48 28.53
C HIS A 33 -13.25 -7.17 29.30
N ASP A 34 -12.80 -6.04 28.74
CA ASP A 34 -13.71 -4.91 28.47
C ASP A 34 -13.16 -3.99 27.35
N LYS A 35 -14.12 -3.43 26.62
CA LYS A 35 -14.06 -2.62 25.40
C LYS A 35 -13.69 -1.16 25.71
N SER A 36 -13.15 -0.44 24.72
CA SER A 36 -13.62 0.92 24.37
C SER A 36 -12.77 1.54 23.24
N THR A 37 -13.42 1.68 22.09
CA THR A 37 -13.36 2.79 21.13
C THR A 37 -12.16 3.74 21.15
N ASN A 38 -11.33 3.64 20.10
CA ASN A 38 -10.87 4.81 19.35
C ASN A 38 -10.61 4.41 17.89
N GLY A 39 -10.98 5.29 16.96
CA GLY A 39 -10.95 5.07 15.51
C GLY A 39 -9.55 4.76 14.99
N ASN A 40 -9.18 3.48 15.00
CA ASN A 40 -7.97 2.99 14.36
C ASN A 40 -8.24 2.81 12.87
N CYS A 41 -7.70 3.72 12.05
CA CYS A 41 -7.48 3.47 10.64
C CYS A 41 -6.55 2.25 10.51
N HIS A 42 -7.13 1.06 10.34
CA HIS A 42 -6.43 -0.19 10.08
C HIS A 42 -5.90 -0.17 8.65
N CYS A 43 -4.82 0.56 8.43
CA CYS A 43 -4.06 0.48 7.21
C CYS A 43 -3.22 -0.81 7.26
N TRP A 44 -3.76 -1.92 6.75
CA TRP A 44 -2.97 -3.10 6.42
C TRP A 44 -1.71 -2.67 5.64
N ARG A 45 -0.53 -3.04 6.17
CA ARG A 45 0.79 -2.63 5.63
C ARG A 45 1.41 -3.69 4.71
N GLY A 46 0.79 -4.87 4.61
CA GLY A 46 1.36 -6.07 4.02
C GLY A 46 1.22 -6.28 2.51
N MET A 47 0.99 -5.27 1.65
CA MET A 47 1.03 -5.52 0.19
C MET A 47 2.44 -5.96 -0.26
N VAL A 48 3.47 -5.25 0.23
CA VAL A 48 4.87 -5.59 -0.06
C VAL A 48 5.29 -6.86 0.68
N GLY A 49 4.90 -6.99 1.96
CA GLY A 49 5.19 -8.17 2.77
C GLY A 49 4.54 -9.43 2.20
N GLY A 50 3.29 -9.35 1.77
CA GLY A 50 2.55 -10.46 1.18
C GLY A 50 3.13 -10.90 -0.16
N ALA A 51 3.46 -9.95 -1.04
CA ALA A 51 4.11 -10.29 -2.32
C ALA A 51 5.46 -10.98 -2.11
N LEU A 52 6.26 -10.51 -1.16
CA LEU A 52 7.54 -11.12 -0.81
C LEU A 52 7.36 -12.51 -0.18
N ALA A 53 6.43 -12.65 0.76
CA ALA A 53 6.15 -13.92 1.43
C ALA A 53 5.71 -14.98 0.42
N LEU A 54 4.83 -14.63 -0.50
CA LEU A 54 4.36 -15.52 -1.55
C LEU A 54 5.50 -15.91 -2.51
N GLY A 55 6.32 -14.95 -2.95
CA GLY A 55 7.48 -15.24 -3.78
C GLY A 55 8.49 -16.17 -3.10
N LEU A 56 8.78 -15.95 -1.82
CA LEU A 56 9.64 -16.84 -1.03
C LEU A 56 9.04 -18.24 -0.90
N ALA A 57 7.73 -18.33 -0.65
CA ALA A 57 7.05 -19.61 -0.51
C ALA A 57 7.06 -20.41 -1.83
N GLN A 58 6.89 -19.74 -2.97
CA GLN A 58 7.03 -20.34 -4.31
C GLN A 58 8.45 -20.83 -4.59
N HIS A 59 9.48 -20.14 -4.08
CA HIS A 59 10.87 -20.59 -4.11
C HIS A 59 11.21 -21.65 -3.05
N GLY A 60 10.20 -22.14 -2.33
CA GLY A 60 10.29 -23.33 -1.51
C GLY A 60 10.59 -23.08 -0.02
N PHE A 61 10.69 -21.83 0.41
CA PHE A 61 10.85 -21.48 1.81
C PHE A 61 9.53 -21.69 2.59
N THR A 62 9.64 -22.09 3.86
CA THR A 62 8.50 -22.02 4.79
C THR A 62 8.44 -20.61 5.36
N VAL A 63 7.29 -19.96 5.25
CA VAL A 63 7.12 -18.55 5.60
C VAL A 63 5.99 -18.41 6.60
N THR A 64 6.22 -17.72 7.70
CA THR A 64 5.16 -17.27 8.60
C THR A 64 4.96 -15.78 8.41
N VAL A 65 3.73 -15.36 8.14
CA VAL A 65 3.33 -13.95 8.03
C VAL A 65 2.57 -13.57 9.29
N ILE A 66 3.09 -12.58 10.02
CA ILE A 66 2.49 -12.06 11.25
C ILE A 66 1.85 -10.72 10.91
N GLU A 67 0.54 -10.62 11.08
CA GLU A 67 -0.21 -9.40 10.78
C GLU A 67 -1.26 -9.07 11.85
N HIS A 68 -1.48 -7.77 12.06
CA HIS A 68 -2.29 -7.31 13.18
C HIS A 68 -3.77 -7.71 13.05
N ALA A 69 -4.29 -7.75 11.83
CA ALA A 69 -5.67 -8.11 11.53
C ALA A 69 -5.76 -8.57 10.07
N GLU A 70 -6.70 -9.43 9.75
CA GLU A 70 -7.02 -9.80 8.36
C GLU A 70 -7.48 -8.57 7.55
N PRO A 71 -7.23 -8.53 6.23
CA PRO A 71 -7.75 -7.45 5.40
C PRO A 71 -9.29 -7.48 5.40
N ALA A 72 -9.92 -6.31 5.40
CA ALA A 72 -11.38 -6.22 5.30
C ALA A 72 -11.86 -6.75 3.94
N PRO A 73 -12.96 -7.52 3.89
CA PRO A 73 -13.42 -8.15 2.66
C PRO A 73 -13.71 -7.09 1.58
N PHE A 74 -13.42 -7.44 0.33
CA PHE A 74 -13.79 -6.61 -0.81
C PHE A 74 -15.31 -6.67 -1.03
N VAL A 75 -15.93 -5.50 -1.26
CA VAL A 75 -17.37 -5.37 -1.51
C VAL A 75 -17.55 -4.72 -2.88
N ALA A 76 -18.07 -5.48 -3.85
CA ALA A 76 -18.14 -5.06 -5.25
C ALA A 76 -19.05 -3.85 -5.52
N ASP A 77 -20.00 -3.55 -4.64
CA ASP A 77 -20.90 -2.39 -4.76
C ASP A 77 -20.48 -1.21 -3.88
N SER A 78 -19.34 -1.31 -3.19
CA SER A 78 -18.85 -0.18 -2.37
C SER A 78 -18.29 0.92 -3.25
N GLN A 79 -18.36 2.15 -2.74
CA GLN A 79 -17.58 3.27 -3.27
C GLN A 79 -16.08 2.93 -3.30
N PRO A 80 -15.31 3.56 -4.20
CA PRO A 80 -13.87 3.37 -4.25
C PRO A 80 -13.21 3.68 -2.91
N ASP A 81 -12.25 2.84 -2.47
CA ASP A 81 -11.34 3.25 -1.40
C ASP A 81 -10.54 4.46 -1.87
N VAL A 82 -10.39 5.46 -0.99
CA VAL A 82 -9.58 6.65 -1.23
C VAL A 82 -8.11 6.29 -1.50
N ARG A 83 -7.64 5.15 -0.97
CA ARG A 83 -6.27 4.66 -1.13
C ARG A 83 -6.15 3.76 -2.35
N ILE A 84 -5.63 4.35 -3.41
CA ILE A 84 -5.47 3.71 -4.71
C ILE A 84 -4.00 3.71 -5.07
N SER A 85 -3.53 2.61 -5.64
CA SER A 85 -2.19 2.48 -6.16
C SER A 85 -2.24 2.35 -7.67
N ALA A 86 -1.34 3.06 -8.34
CA ALA A 86 -1.09 2.83 -9.74
C ALA A 86 -0.04 1.74 -9.91
N ILE A 87 -0.46 0.66 -10.54
CA ILE A 87 0.34 -0.54 -10.74
C ILE A 87 0.88 -0.49 -12.17
N SER A 88 2.18 -0.25 -12.30
CA SER A 88 2.88 -0.25 -13.58
C SER A 88 2.88 -1.63 -14.23
N ALA A 89 3.12 -1.71 -15.54
CA ALA A 89 3.25 -2.97 -16.27
C ALA A 89 4.28 -3.94 -15.65
N ALA A 90 5.38 -3.42 -15.07
CA ALA A 90 6.38 -4.23 -14.38
C ALA A 90 5.80 -4.87 -13.08
N SER A 91 5.09 -4.08 -12.28
CA SER A 91 4.41 -4.58 -11.08
C SER A 91 3.28 -5.56 -11.40
N VAL A 92 2.55 -5.35 -12.49
CA VAL A 92 1.58 -6.33 -13.02
C VAL A 92 2.29 -7.64 -13.36
N SER A 93 3.45 -7.58 -14.02
CA SER A 93 4.21 -8.79 -14.38
C SER A 93 4.68 -9.56 -13.15
N LEU A 94 5.10 -8.87 -12.08
CA LEU A 94 5.40 -9.48 -10.79
C LEU A 94 4.17 -10.18 -10.19
N LEU A 95 3.02 -9.49 -10.14
CA LEU A 95 1.78 -10.05 -9.58
C LEU A 95 1.25 -11.24 -10.39
N LYS A 96 1.50 -11.25 -11.71
CA LYS A 96 1.23 -12.41 -12.57
C LYS A 96 2.15 -13.58 -12.24
N GLY A 97 3.45 -13.34 -12.08
CA GLY A 97 4.41 -14.36 -11.64
C GLY A 97 4.05 -14.97 -10.30
N LEU A 98 3.45 -14.19 -9.40
CA LEU A 98 2.92 -14.64 -8.12
C LEU A 98 1.56 -15.35 -8.20
N GLY A 99 0.87 -15.34 -9.36
CA GLY A 99 -0.45 -15.95 -9.52
C GLY A 99 -1.61 -15.16 -8.90
N VAL A 100 -1.41 -13.87 -8.62
CA VAL A 100 -2.38 -13.03 -7.87
C VAL A 100 -3.18 -12.11 -8.79
N TRP A 101 -2.63 -11.81 -9.97
CA TRP A 101 -3.17 -10.77 -10.85
C TRP A 101 -4.60 -11.05 -11.34
N ASP A 102 -4.95 -12.30 -11.63
CA ASP A 102 -6.28 -12.64 -12.12
C ASP A 102 -7.36 -12.36 -11.06
N ALA A 103 -7.05 -12.58 -9.78
CA ALA A 103 -7.95 -12.23 -8.66
C ALA A 103 -8.13 -10.71 -8.54
N VAL A 104 -7.07 -9.93 -8.76
CA VAL A 104 -7.13 -8.45 -8.80
C VAL A 104 -8.06 -7.99 -9.93
N GLN A 105 -7.88 -8.54 -11.13
CA GLN A 105 -8.73 -8.18 -12.28
C GLN A 105 -10.18 -8.63 -12.10
N GLY A 106 -10.40 -9.79 -11.46
CA GLY A 106 -11.74 -10.32 -11.16
C GLY A 106 -12.49 -9.53 -10.10
N MET A 107 -11.78 -8.85 -9.18
CA MET A 107 -12.41 -7.95 -8.22
C MET A 107 -12.66 -6.58 -8.83
N ARG A 108 -11.60 -5.80 -9.08
CA ARG A 108 -11.73 -4.41 -9.53
C ARG A 108 -10.38 -3.81 -9.92
N SER A 109 -10.28 -3.30 -11.14
CA SER A 109 -9.10 -2.54 -11.61
C SER A 109 -9.50 -1.64 -12.78
N HIS A 110 -8.81 -0.51 -12.96
CA HIS A 110 -9.05 0.39 -14.08
C HIS A 110 -7.78 0.59 -14.90
N PRO A 111 -7.73 0.22 -16.19
CA PRO A 111 -6.53 0.40 -17.01
C PRO A 111 -6.31 1.87 -17.37
N TYR A 112 -5.05 2.28 -17.51
CA TYR A 112 -4.70 3.56 -18.11
C TYR A 112 -3.61 3.40 -19.17
N ARG A 113 -3.71 4.20 -20.24
CA ARG A 113 -2.83 4.16 -21.41
C ARG A 113 -2.02 5.42 -21.60
N ARG A 114 -2.43 6.52 -20.97
CA ARG A 114 -1.79 7.82 -21.12
C ARG A 114 -1.52 8.46 -19.77
N LEU A 115 -0.32 9.02 -19.63
CA LEU A 115 0.13 9.77 -18.47
C LEU A 115 0.64 11.13 -18.93
N GLU A 116 0.02 12.20 -18.47
CA GLU A 116 0.47 13.56 -18.75
C GLU A 116 1.09 14.19 -17.50
N THR A 117 2.18 14.93 -17.67
CA THR A 117 2.72 15.75 -16.59
C THR A 117 3.26 17.07 -17.11
N TRP A 118 2.99 18.14 -16.38
CA TRP A 118 3.46 19.47 -16.73
C TRP A 118 3.67 20.33 -15.49
N GLU A 119 4.48 21.37 -15.62
CA GLU A 119 4.64 22.41 -14.61
C GLU A 119 4.07 23.73 -15.14
N TRP A 120 4.53 24.14 -16.32
CA TRP A 120 4.05 25.33 -17.05
C TRP A 120 3.39 24.92 -18.36
N GLU A 121 2.61 25.81 -18.98
CA GLU A 121 1.88 25.50 -20.23
C GLU A 121 2.79 24.98 -21.35
N ASN A 122 4.05 25.44 -21.39
CA ASN A 122 5.03 25.08 -22.41
C ASN A 122 5.94 23.91 -22.01
N ALA A 123 5.80 23.39 -20.79
CA ALA A 123 6.61 22.31 -20.25
C ALA A 123 5.71 21.11 -19.96
N HIS A 124 5.26 20.45 -21.03
CA HIS A 124 4.30 19.35 -21.00
C HIS A 124 4.90 18.07 -21.59
N VAL A 125 4.89 17.00 -20.80
CA VAL A 125 5.35 15.67 -21.18
C VAL A 125 4.17 14.72 -21.18
N VAL A 126 3.99 14.00 -22.29
CA VAL A 126 2.97 12.97 -22.45
C VAL A 126 3.66 11.65 -22.65
N PHE A 127 3.25 10.63 -21.90
CA PHE A 127 3.61 9.25 -22.13
C PHE A 127 2.37 8.52 -22.62
N ASP A 128 2.46 7.95 -23.83
CA ASP A 128 1.41 7.11 -24.41
C ASP A 128 1.91 5.67 -24.52
N ALA A 129 1.08 4.71 -24.12
CA ALA A 129 1.38 3.30 -24.23
C ALA A 129 1.74 2.89 -25.68
N ALA A 130 1.07 3.48 -26.67
CA ALA A 130 1.32 3.20 -28.09
C ALA A 130 2.74 3.59 -28.52
N GLU A 131 3.25 4.73 -28.03
CA GLU A 131 4.63 5.18 -28.31
C GLU A 131 5.67 4.22 -27.69
N LEU A 132 5.35 3.63 -26.55
CA LEU A 132 6.17 2.62 -25.88
C LEU A 132 5.95 1.20 -26.40
N LYS A 133 5.07 1.01 -27.40
CA LYS A 133 4.65 -0.30 -27.93
C LYS A 133 4.10 -1.24 -26.85
N LEU A 134 3.44 -0.66 -25.85
CA LEU A 134 2.75 -1.36 -24.78
C LEU A 134 1.23 -1.29 -25.01
N PRO A 135 0.46 -2.30 -24.61
CA PRO A 135 -1.00 -2.24 -24.71
C PRO A 135 -1.64 -1.24 -23.72
N LEU A 136 -0.92 -0.94 -22.63
CA LEU A 136 -1.32 -0.09 -21.52
C LEU A 136 -0.09 0.27 -20.68
N LEU A 137 -0.14 1.39 -19.97
CA LEU A 137 0.92 1.81 -19.05
C LEU A 137 0.80 1.09 -17.69
N GLY A 138 -0.43 0.85 -17.25
CA GLY A 138 -0.71 0.17 -16.01
C GLY A 138 -2.19 0.16 -15.64
N TYR A 139 -2.46 -0.04 -14.36
CA TYR A 139 -3.80 -0.07 -13.78
C TYR A 139 -3.87 0.77 -12.52
N MET A 140 -4.98 1.46 -12.31
CA MET A 140 -5.38 1.98 -11.01
C MET A 140 -6.11 0.89 -10.26
N VAL A 141 -5.62 0.56 -9.06
CA VAL A 141 -6.15 -0.53 -8.24
C VAL A 141 -6.28 -0.05 -6.80
N GLU A 142 -7.44 -0.27 -6.20
CA GLU A 142 -7.64 0.00 -4.78
C GLU A 142 -6.70 -0.87 -3.94
N ASN A 143 -6.14 -0.28 -2.87
CA ASN A 143 -5.23 -1.03 -2.01
C ASN A 143 -5.91 -2.26 -1.39
N ILE A 144 -7.20 -2.17 -1.03
CA ILE A 144 -7.93 -3.29 -0.45
C ILE A 144 -8.03 -4.49 -1.41
N VAL A 145 -8.15 -4.25 -2.71
CA VAL A 145 -8.19 -5.30 -3.74
C VAL A 145 -6.85 -6.04 -3.80
N LEU A 146 -5.74 -5.30 -3.82
CA LEU A 146 -4.40 -5.91 -3.80
C LEU A 146 -4.17 -6.71 -2.52
N GLN A 147 -4.63 -6.18 -1.39
CA GLN A 147 -4.50 -6.83 -0.08
C GLN A 147 -5.30 -8.13 -0.03
N GLN A 148 -6.56 -8.10 -0.47
CA GLN A 148 -7.41 -9.28 -0.53
C GLN A 148 -6.85 -10.35 -1.46
N ALA A 149 -6.43 -9.97 -2.66
CA ALA A 149 -5.86 -10.92 -3.62
C ALA A 149 -4.59 -11.59 -3.07
N LEU A 150 -3.69 -10.81 -2.45
CA LEU A 150 -2.49 -11.34 -1.83
C LEU A 150 -2.81 -12.24 -0.62
N TRP A 151 -3.76 -11.83 0.23
CA TRP A 151 -4.16 -12.61 1.40
C TRP A 151 -4.75 -13.96 1.01
N GLN A 152 -5.66 -14.00 0.03
CA GLN A 152 -6.22 -15.25 -0.51
C GLN A 152 -5.13 -16.17 -1.06
N ALA A 153 -4.16 -15.62 -1.80
CA ALA A 153 -3.06 -16.40 -2.35
C ALA A 153 -2.10 -16.93 -1.27
N LEU A 154 -1.86 -16.16 -0.21
CA LEU A 154 -1.07 -16.60 0.94
C LEU A 154 -1.77 -17.71 1.72
N ASP A 155 -3.06 -17.54 2.01
CA ASP A 155 -3.88 -18.52 2.76
C ASP A 155 -3.96 -19.87 2.03
N ALA A 156 -4.08 -19.82 0.69
CA ALA A 156 -4.10 -21.01 -0.14
C ALA A 156 -2.72 -21.70 -0.29
N HIS A 157 -1.61 -21.05 0.06
CA HIS A 157 -0.28 -21.57 -0.21
C HIS A 157 0.22 -22.51 0.92
N PRO A 158 0.54 -23.79 0.65
CA PRO A 158 0.79 -24.80 1.69
C PRO A 158 2.07 -24.57 2.53
N LYS A 159 2.99 -23.73 2.05
CA LYS A 159 4.22 -23.35 2.77
C LYS A 159 4.12 -22.04 3.54
N VAL A 160 2.95 -21.39 3.50
CA VAL A 160 2.69 -20.14 4.20
C VAL A 160 1.83 -20.43 5.42
N THR A 161 2.23 -19.87 6.56
CA THR A 161 1.42 -19.85 7.77
C THR A 161 1.02 -18.41 8.06
N LEU A 162 -0.28 -18.11 7.99
CA LEU A 162 -0.81 -16.82 8.40
C LEU A 162 -1.04 -16.79 9.91
N ARG A 163 -0.63 -15.70 10.56
CA ARG A 163 -0.89 -15.39 11.96
C ARG A 163 -1.53 -14.02 12.04
N ALA A 164 -2.86 -14.02 12.12
CA ALA A 164 -3.67 -12.84 12.36
C ALA A 164 -4.89 -13.21 13.22
N PRO A 165 -5.31 -12.35 14.16
CA PRO A 165 -4.59 -11.17 14.62
C PRO A 165 -3.34 -11.56 15.44
N ALA A 166 -2.20 -10.95 15.13
CA ALA A 166 -0.97 -11.15 15.89
C ALA A 166 -0.10 -9.89 15.87
N SER A 167 0.56 -9.63 17.00
CA SER A 167 1.48 -8.50 17.15
C SER A 167 2.79 -9.00 17.73
N LEU A 168 3.91 -8.65 17.10
CA LEU A 168 5.24 -8.86 17.67
C LEU A 168 5.38 -7.97 18.90
N ILE A 169 6.07 -8.41 19.95
CA ILE A 169 6.38 -7.56 21.12
C ILE A 169 7.87 -7.59 21.47
N ALA A 170 8.57 -8.68 21.15
CA ALA A 170 10.00 -8.78 21.32
C ALA A 170 10.68 -9.54 20.17
N LEU A 171 11.92 -9.16 19.89
CA LEU A 171 12.77 -9.80 18.89
C LEU A 171 14.16 -9.97 19.49
N HIS A 172 14.55 -11.21 19.74
CA HIS A 172 15.85 -11.57 20.30
C HIS A 172 16.67 -12.36 19.28
N ARG A 173 17.97 -12.07 19.21
CA ARG A 173 18.89 -12.85 18.37
C ARG A 173 19.64 -13.84 19.25
N HIS A 174 19.51 -15.12 18.93
CA HIS A 174 20.23 -16.21 19.59
C HIS A 174 21.03 -16.98 18.54
N ASN A 175 22.36 -16.80 18.55
CA ASN A 175 23.28 -17.39 17.58
C ASN A 175 22.85 -17.08 16.12
N ASP A 176 22.51 -18.13 15.37
CA ASP A 176 22.09 -18.09 13.96
C ASP A 176 20.56 -18.03 13.77
N ARG A 177 19.81 -17.75 14.83
CA ARG A 177 18.34 -17.65 14.80
C ARG A 177 17.84 -16.40 15.50
N HIS A 178 16.63 -16.03 15.12
CA HIS A 178 15.82 -15.01 15.76
C HIS A 178 14.68 -15.69 16.50
N GLU A 179 14.49 -15.31 17.76
CA GLU A 179 13.31 -15.63 18.56
C GLU A 179 12.39 -14.40 18.55
N LEU A 180 11.12 -14.64 18.25
CA LEU A 180 10.07 -13.63 18.19
C LEU A 180 9.06 -13.95 19.28
N GLU A 181 8.70 -12.98 20.11
CA GLU A 181 7.63 -13.12 21.10
C GLU A 181 6.41 -12.33 20.61
N LEU A 182 5.26 -12.99 20.55
CA LEU A 182 3.98 -12.39 20.19
C LEU A 182 3.20 -11.94 21.42
N ALA A 183 2.27 -11.01 21.24
CA ALA A 183 1.48 -10.42 22.32
C ALA A 183 0.59 -11.44 23.08
N ASP A 184 0.28 -12.57 22.47
CA ASP A 184 -0.46 -13.69 23.10
C ASP A 184 0.44 -14.65 23.88
N GLY A 185 1.76 -14.38 23.91
CA GLY A 185 2.77 -15.21 24.57
C GLY A 185 3.34 -16.32 23.68
N GLU A 186 2.88 -16.49 22.43
CA GLU A 186 3.49 -17.43 21.49
C GLU A 186 4.92 -17.01 21.16
N ARG A 187 5.83 -17.99 21.08
CA ARG A 187 7.21 -17.77 20.64
C ARG A 187 7.49 -18.49 19.34
N LEU A 188 8.03 -17.75 18.38
CA LEU A 188 8.40 -18.25 17.07
C LEU A 188 9.91 -18.18 16.90
N THR A 189 10.48 -19.12 16.15
CA THR A 189 11.89 -19.07 15.77
C THR A 189 12.06 -19.02 14.26
N ALA A 190 12.92 -18.13 13.79
CA ALA A 190 13.18 -17.94 12.36
C ALA A 190 14.68 -17.78 12.10
N LYS A 191 15.14 -18.20 10.92
CA LYS A 191 16.51 -17.91 10.46
C LYS A 191 16.66 -16.49 9.91
N LEU A 192 15.55 -15.90 9.46
CA LEU A 192 15.50 -14.57 8.88
C LEU A 192 14.18 -13.92 9.28
N VAL A 193 14.24 -12.66 9.71
CA VAL A 193 13.07 -11.82 9.95
C VAL A 193 13.11 -10.67 8.95
N ILE A 194 11.97 -10.39 8.32
CA ILE A 194 11.82 -9.30 7.34
C ILE A 194 10.76 -8.34 7.84
N GLY A 195 11.16 -7.09 8.09
CA GLY A 195 10.23 -6.02 8.45
C GLY A 195 9.54 -5.43 7.21
N ALA A 196 8.28 -5.78 7.01
CA ALA A 196 7.41 -5.22 5.96
C ALA A 196 6.17 -4.50 6.54
N ASP A 197 6.31 -4.00 7.77
CA ASP A 197 5.33 -3.33 8.64
C ASP A 197 5.38 -1.78 8.49
N GLY A 198 5.84 -1.30 7.33
CA GLY A 198 5.79 0.09 6.86
C GLY A 198 6.57 1.14 7.67
N ALA A 199 6.19 2.40 7.53
CA ALA A 199 6.87 3.56 8.15
C ALA A 199 7.13 3.44 9.67
N ASN A 200 6.20 2.91 10.46
CA ASN A 200 6.34 2.73 11.91
C ASN A 200 6.72 1.28 12.26
N SER A 201 7.63 0.70 11.46
CA SER A 201 8.07 -0.69 11.61
C SER A 201 8.54 -1.00 13.03
N GLN A 202 7.83 -1.93 13.67
CA GLN A 202 8.17 -2.50 14.95
C GLN A 202 9.39 -3.42 14.83
N VAL A 203 9.50 -4.20 13.74
CA VAL A 203 10.70 -5.01 13.48
C VAL A 203 11.95 -4.15 13.44
N ARG A 204 11.88 -2.99 12.76
CA ARG A 204 13.00 -2.04 12.69
C ARG A 204 13.35 -1.46 14.06
N GLN A 205 12.34 -1.08 14.85
CA GLN A 205 12.54 -0.56 16.21
C GLN A 205 13.20 -1.61 17.12
N LEU A 206 12.67 -2.84 17.13
CA LEU A 206 13.21 -3.94 17.94
C LEU A 206 14.61 -4.37 17.50
N ALA A 207 14.93 -4.23 16.21
CA ALA A 207 16.27 -4.48 15.69
C ALA A 207 17.28 -3.34 16.00
N GLY A 208 16.84 -2.25 16.65
CA GLY A 208 17.70 -1.11 16.98
C GLY A 208 18.14 -0.28 15.77
N ILE A 209 17.41 -0.36 14.66
CA ILE A 209 17.76 0.36 13.43
C ILE A 209 17.17 1.77 13.49
N GLY A 210 18.05 2.76 13.64
CA GLY A 210 17.67 4.17 13.64
C GLY A 210 17.07 4.65 12.32
N ILE A 211 16.31 5.74 12.37
CA ILE A 211 15.76 6.42 11.18
C ILE A 211 16.18 7.88 11.15
N HIS A 212 16.54 8.36 9.96
CA HIS A 212 16.57 9.80 9.69
C HIS A 212 15.25 10.17 9.03
N ALA A 213 14.39 10.88 9.77
CA ALA A 213 13.12 11.35 9.27
C ALA A 213 13.21 12.84 8.93
N TRP A 214 12.75 13.21 7.74
CA TRP A 214 12.55 14.59 7.33
C TRP A 214 11.06 14.87 7.35
N GLN A 215 10.65 15.94 8.03
CA GLN A 215 9.27 16.38 7.99
C GLN A 215 9.06 17.16 6.69
N TYR A 216 8.20 16.64 5.82
CA TYR A 216 7.84 17.34 4.60
C TYR A 216 7.09 18.62 4.93
N ALA A 217 7.38 19.69 4.19
CA ALA A 217 6.68 20.98 4.28
C ALA A 217 5.26 20.95 3.70
N GLN A 218 4.84 19.80 3.17
CA GLN A 218 3.66 19.61 2.32
C GLN A 218 2.83 18.43 2.83
N SER A 219 1.50 18.53 2.73
CA SER A 219 0.53 17.49 3.05
C SER A 219 -0.32 17.18 1.81
N CYS A 220 -0.94 16.00 1.80
CA CYS A 220 -1.72 15.53 0.65
C CYS A 220 -3.16 15.21 1.07
N MET A 221 -4.12 15.73 0.32
CA MET A 221 -5.53 15.39 0.40
C MET A 221 -5.93 14.56 -0.82
N LEU A 222 -6.59 13.44 -0.56
CA LEU A 222 -7.17 12.57 -1.58
C LEU A 222 -8.68 12.77 -1.57
N ILE A 223 -9.25 12.96 -2.76
CA ILE A 223 -10.65 13.29 -2.96
C ILE A 223 -11.21 12.32 -4.00
N THR A 224 -12.09 11.43 -3.56
CA THR A 224 -12.83 10.57 -4.50
C THR A 224 -14.01 11.34 -5.06
N VAL A 225 -14.16 11.36 -6.38
CA VAL A 225 -15.20 12.11 -7.08
C VAL A 225 -15.91 11.22 -8.08
N GLN A 226 -17.22 11.39 -8.21
CA GLN A 226 -18.00 10.75 -9.26
C GLN A 226 -18.17 11.72 -10.43
N CYS A 227 -17.82 11.23 -11.62
CA CYS A 227 -17.89 11.91 -12.89
C CYS A 227 -19.25 11.69 -13.56
N GLU A 228 -19.73 12.68 -14.32
CA GLU A 228 -20.96 12.54 -15.11
C GLU A 228 -20.82 11.54 -16.27
N SER A 229 -19.59 11.38 -16.78
CA SER A 229 -19.25 10.45 -17.86
C SER A 229 -17.91 9.77 -17.60
N ASP A 230 -17.58 8.81 -18.48
CA ASP A 230 -16.37 7.99 -18.36
C ASP A 230 -15.11 8.85 -18.16
N PRO A 231 -14.36 8.65 -17.05
CA PRO A 231 -13.15 9.40 -16.76
C PRO A 231 -12.04 9.12 -17.79
N GLY A 232 -12.15 8.06 -18.59
CA GLY A 232 -11.22 7.67 -19.64
C GLY A 232 -10.03 6.88 -19.10
N ASP A 233 -9.02 6.69 -19.95
CA ASP A 233 -7.79 5.94 -19.65
C ASP A 233 -6.55 6.84 -19.58
N SER A 234 -6.77 8.13 -19.33
CA SER A 234 -5.73 9.16 -19.19
C SER A 234 -5.64 9.65 -17.75
N THR A 235 -4.44 9.56 -17.17
CA THR A 235 -4.10 10.16 -15.88
C THR A 235 -3.18 11.34 -16.10
N TRP A 236 -3.23 12.32 -15.20
CA TRP A 236 -2.33 13.46 -15.29
C TRP A 236 -1.88 14.01 -13.95
N GLN A 237 -0.73 14.68 -13.96
CA GLN A 237 -0.18 15.37 -12.81
C GLN A 237 0.41 16.74 -13.20
N GLN A 238 -0.20 17.79 -12.68
CA GLN A 238 0.30 19.17 -12.76
C GLN A 238 1.16 19.49 -11.55
N PHE A 239 2.37 20.00 -11.75
CA PHE A 239 3.17 20.61 -10.71
C PHE A 239 2.83 22.09 -10.58
N THR A 240 2.55 22.53 -9.35
CA THR A 240 2.32 23.95 -9.04
C THR A 240 3.29 24.38 -7.93
N PRO A 241 3.52 25.69 -7.73
CA PRO A 241 4.38 26.17 -6.64
C PRO A 241 3.94 25.68 -5.26
N ASP A 242 2.63 25.47 -5.06
CA ASP A 242 2.06 25.02 -3.79
C ASP A 242 2.11 23.49 -3.62
N GLY A 243 2.45 22.74 -4.67
CA GLY A 243 2.46 21.28 -4.67
C GLY A 243 1.80 20.68 -5.92
N PRO A 244 2.02 19.38 -6.20
CA PRO A 244 1.38 18.73 -7.34
C PRO A 244 -0.13 18.53 -7.15
N ARG A 245 -0.85 18.56 -8.27
CA ARG A 245 -2.26 18.19 -8.39
C ARG A 245 -2.38 17.07 -9.41
N ALA A 246 -3.11 16.01 -9.09
CA ALA A 246 -3.24 14.87 -9.98
C ALA A 246 -4.69 14.40 -10.13
N PHE A 247 -4.95 13.75 -11.26
CA PHE A 247 -6.20 13.07 -11.56
C PHE A 247 -5.91 11.62 -11.94
N LEU A 248 -6.61 10.71 -11.27
CA LEU A 248 -6.50 9.28 -11.49
C LEU A 248 -7.89 8.76 -11.88
N PRO A 249 -8.08 8.31 -13.13
CA PRO A 249 -9.35 7.71 -13.55
C PRO A 249 -9.55 6.35 -12.87
N LEU A 250 -10.78 6.06 -12.48
CA LEU A 250 -11.19 4.81 -11.85
C LEU A 250 -12.39 4.19 -12.59
N PHE A 251 -12.83 3.04 -12.11
CA PHE A 251 -14.00 2.29 -12.59
C PHE A 251 -15.31 3.06 -12.34
N ASP A 252 -16.40 2.66 -13.02
CA ASP A 252 -17.78 3.14 -12.80
C ASP A 252 -17.94 4.66 -12.68
N ASN A 253 -17.28 5.40 -13.57
CA ASN A 253 -17.25 6.86 -13.59
C ASN A 253 -16.66 7.50 -12.33
N TRP A 254 -15.84 6.80 -11.56
CA TRP A 254 -15.13 7.38 -10.44
C TRP A 254 -13.78 7.94 -10.86
N ALA A 255 -13.28 8.91 -10.12
CA ALA A 255 -11.91 9.37 -10.20
C ALA A 255 -11.37 9.73 -8.82
N SER A 256 -10.05 9.73 -8.67
CA SER A 256 -9.37 10.25 -7.49
C SER A 256 -8.58 11.50 -7.85
N LEU A 257 -8.84 12.58 -7.12
CA LEU A 257 -8.05 13.80 -7.17
C LEU A 257 -7.03 13.77 -6.04
N VAL A 258 -5.81 14.16 -6.37
CA VAL A 258 -4.72 14.30 -5.40
C VAL A 258 -4.36 15.77 -5.32
N TRP A 259 -4.43 16.34 -4.13
CA TRP A 259 -4.10 17.73 -3.87
C TRP A 259 -2.99 17.81 -2.84
N TYR A 260 -1.80 18.23 -3.28
CA TYR A 260 -0.72 18.61 -2.37
C TYR A 260 -0.74 20.10 -2.09
N ASP A 261 -0.61 20.45 -0.81
CA ASP A 261 -0.53 21.83 -0.35
C ASP A 261 0.15 21.91 1.02
N SER A 262 0.34 23.12 1.52
CA SER A 262 0.78 23.34 2.90
C SER A 262 -0.16 22.63 3.90
N PRO A 263 0.38 22.10 5.02
CA PRO A 263 -0.44 21.42 6.03
C PRO A 263 -1.59 22.27 6.57
N ALA A 264 -1.42 23.60 6.66
CA ALA A 264 -2.47 24.51 7.09
C ALA A 264 -3.61 24.60 6.06
N ARG A 265 -3.28 24.72 4.77
CA ARG A 265 -4.25 24.75 3.69
C ARG A 265 -5.01 23.44 3.56
N ILE A 266 -4.32 22.30 3.64
CA ILE A 266 -4.99 20.99 3.64
C ILE A 266 -5.99 20.88 4.80
N ARG A 267 -5.61 21.28 6.03
CA ARG A 267 -6.55 21.30 7.17
C ARG A 267 -7.76 22.22 6.93
N GLN A 268 -7.55 23.37 6.30
CA GLN A 268 -8.65 24.26 5.93
C GLN A 268 -9.59 23.58 4.94
N LEU A 269 -9.07 23.01 3.85
CA LEU A 269 -9.85 22.32 2.81
C LEU A 269 -10.66 21.15 3.37
N GLN A 270 -10.10 20.40 4.32
CA GLN A 270 -10.79 19.31 5.01
C GLN A 270 -11.98 19.76 5.87
N ASN A 271 -11.98 21.01 6.33
CA ASN A 271 -13.03 21.58 7.17
C ASN A 271 -14.10 22.33 6.36
N LEU A 272 -13.95 22.42 5.03
CA LEU A 272 -14.95 23.05 4.17
C LEU A 272 -16.18 22.15 4.00
N SER A 273 -17.34 22.78 3.78
CA SER A 273 -18.50 22.04 3.29
C SER A 273 -18.28 21.55 1.86
N MET A 274 -19.02 20.51 1.47
CA MET A 274 -18.91 19.94 0.12
C MET A 274 -19.07 20.95 -1.03
N PRO A 275 -20.07 21.87 -1.01
CA PRO A 275 -20.20 22.88 -2.06
C PRO A 275 -19.00 23.85 -2.10
N GLN A 276 -18.45 24.21 -0.93
CA GLN A 276 -17.27 25.07 -0.86
C GLN A 276 -16.02 24.37 -1.40
N LEU A 277 -15.85 23.09 -1.06
CA LEU A 277 -14.75 22.28 -1.58
C LEU A 277 -14.84 22.11 -3.10
N GLN A 278 -16.05 21.95 -3.64
CA GLN A 278 -16.26 21.87 -5.08
C GLN A 278 -15.81 23.15 -5.79
N VAL A 279 -16.10 24.33 -5.23
CA VAL A 279 -15.61 25.61 -5.76
C VAL A 279 -14.09 25.67 -5.75
N GLU A 280 -13.46 25.25 -4.65
CA GLU A 280 -11.99 25.20 -4.52
C GLU A 280 -11.36 24.26 -5.56
N ILE A 281 -11.92 23.06 -5.74
CA ILE A 281 -11.47 22.11 -6.77
C ILE A 281 -11.55 22.75 -8.15
N MET A 282 -12.68 23.38 -8.49
CA MET A 282 -12.87 24.01 -9.81
C MET A 282 -11.93 25.19 -10.07
N GLN A 283 -11.54 25.91 -9.03
CA GLN A 283 -10.61 27.05 -9.14
C GLN A 283 -9.16 26.61 -9.28
N HIS A 284 -8.77 25.54 -8.59
CA HIS A 284 -7.37 25.12 -8.49
C HIS A 284 -7.01 23.98 -9.45
N PHE A 285 -7.96 23.14 -9.85
CA PHE A 285 -7.67 22.10 -10.82
C PHE A 285 -7.84 22.61 -12.26
N PRO A 286 -7.05 22.09 -13.23
CA PRO A 286 -7.13 22.50 -14.62
C PRO A 286 -8.53 22.29 -15.21
N SER A 287 -8.89 23.19 -16.12
CA SER A 287 -10.18 23.25 -16.82
C SER A 287 -10.54 22.01 -17.66
N ARG A 288 -9.57 21.10 -17.84
CA ARG A 288 -9.69 19.79 -18.51
C ARG A 288 -10.45 18.75 -17.67
N LEU A 289 -10.63 18.98 -16.37
CA LEU A 289 -11.70 18.31 -15.62
C LEU A 289 -13.03 18.68 -16.28
N GLY A 290 -13.50 17.81 -17.17
CA GLY A 290 -14.73 17.95 -17.92
C GLY A 290 -14.58 18.24 -19.41
N GLY A 291 -13.41 17.99 -20.02
CA GLY A 291 -13.25 18.19 -21.47
C GLY A 291 -12.28 17.21 -22.15
N GLY A 292 -12.70 16.74 -23.33
CA GLY A 292 -11.87 16.23 -24.45
C GLY A 292 -11.20 14.87 -24.29
N HIS A 293 -10.49 14.64 -23.18
CA HIS A 293 -9.70 13.42 -22.95
C HIS A 293 -9.88 12.81 -21.55
N THR A 294 -10.36 13.60 -20.58
CA THR A 294 -10.86 13.12 -19.29
C THR A 294 -12.33 13.49 -19.23
N GLY A 295 -13.21 12.53 -19.48
CA GLY A 295 -14.67 12.75 -19.58
C GLY A 295 -15.34 13.05 -18.25
N CYS A 296 -14.63 13.54 -17.25
CA CYS A 296 -15.20 13.89 -15.96
C CYS A 296 -15.90 15.26 -16.03
N GLY A 297 -17.13 15.33 -16.54
CA GLY A 297 -17.91 16.57 -16.69
C GLY A 297 -17.76 17.53 -15.50
N ARG A 298 -17.84 18.85 -15.73
CA ARG A 298 -17.60 19.92 -14.73
C ARG A 298 -18.61 19.96 -13.57
N ARG A 299 -19.39 18.92 -13.36
CA ARG A 299 -20.36 18.78 -12.28
C ARG A 299 -20.05 17.48 -11.55
N PHE A 300 -19.45 17.61 -10.38
CA PHE A 300 -19.50 16.54 -9.40
C PHE A 300 -20.93 16.54 -8.85
N SER A 301 -21.64 15.41 -8.91
CA SER A 301 -23.04 15.34 -8.47
C SER A 301 -23.15 15.73 -7.00
N ALA A 302 -23.84 16.85 -6.72
CA ALA A 302 -24.21 17.29 -5.38
C ALA A 302 -25.51 16.65 -4.88
N ASP A 303 -26.25 15.95 -5.76
CA ASP A 303 -27.58 15.37 -5.49
C ASP A 303 -27.55 13.86 -5.19
N ALA A 304 -26.37 13.24 -5.12
CA ALA A 304 -26.18 11.93 -4.52
C ALA A 304 -25.73 12.10 -3.06
N PRO A 305 -26.21 11.27 -2.10
CA PRO A 305 -25.77 11.37 -0.69
C PRO A 305 -24.24 11.33 -0.64
N PRO A 306 -23.59 12.13 0.23
CA PRO A 306 -22.32 12.80 -0.06
C PRO A 306 -21.24 11.83 -0.54
N CYS A 307 -21.02 11.78 -1.86
CA CYS A 307 -20.12 10.83 -2.53
C CYS A 307 -18.67 11.34 -2.60
N VAL A 308 -18.21 12.07 -1.58
CA VAL A 308 -16.81 12.52 -1.50
C VAL A 308 -16.25 12.10 -0.16
N THR A 309 -15.47 11.03 -0.17
CA THR A 309 -14.66 10.64 0.99
C THR A 309 -13.36 11.41 0.93
N ILE A 310 -13.15 12.29 1.92
CA ILE A 310 -11.92 13.05 2.09
C ILE A 310 -11.02 12.29 3.05
N ARG A 311 -9.79 11.98 2.64
CA ARG A 311 -8.74 11.53 3.57
C ARG A 311 -7.45 12.27 3.31
N THR A 312 -6.75 12.63 4.39
CA THR A 312 -5.35 13.01 4.32
C THR A 312 -4.49 11.77 4.11
N ALA A 313 -3.67 11.79 3.07
CA ALA A 313 -2.53 10.91 3.01
C ALA A 313 -1.46 11.49 3.95
N TRP A 314 -1.22 10.78 5.06
CA TRP A 314 -0.26 11.08 6.13
C TRP A 314 -0.53 12.29 7.04
N PRO A 315 -0.85 12.05 8.32
CA PRO A 315 -0.22 12.77 9.42
C PRO A 315 1.18 12.17 9.64
N GLY A 316 2.21 13.01 9.74
CA GLY A 316 3.61 12.60 9.62
C GLY A 316 4.04 11.35 10.41
N ALA A 317 4.77 10.45 9.73
CA ALA A 317 5.82 9.63 10.33
C ALA A 317 6.75 9.09 9.24
N GLY A 318 8.01 9.52 9.33
CA GLY A 318 9.23 9.03 8.67
C GLY A 318 9.11 7.93 7.62
N GLY A 319 9.10 8.34 6.36
CA GLY A 319 9.48 7.55 5.21
C GLY A 319 9.99 8.52 4.16
N GLY A 320 11.27 8.44 3.81
CA GLY A 320 11.86 9.32 2.81
C GLY A 320 11.10 9.25 1.49
N MET A 321 11.27 10.26 0.65
CA MET A 321 10.81 10.30 -0.73
C MET A 321 11.13 8.98 -1.41
N ARG A 322 10.17 8.07 -1.45
CA ARG A 322 9.83 7.51 -2.73
C ARG A 322 8.88 8.54 -3.29
N ARG A 323 9.25 9.13 -4.44
CA ARG A 323 8.26 9.58 -5.42
C ARG A 323 7.10 8.57 -5.34
N ILE A 324 5.84 9.02 -5.41
CA ILE A 324 4.81 8.07 -5.87
C ILE A 324 5.45 7.38 -7.09
N PRO A 325 5.64 6.05 -7.10
CA PRO A 325 6.41 5.40 -8.13
C PRO A 325 5.55 5.37 -9.39
N PHE A 326 5.43 6.51 -10.06
CA PHE A 326 5.08 6.56 -11.45
C PHE A 326 6.32 6.66 -12.33
N ILE A 327 7.50 7.00 -11.77
CA ILE A 327 8.73 7.17 -12.54
C ILE A 327 9.96 6.75 -11.70
N HIS A 328 10.19 5.45 -11.63
CA HIS A 328 11.45 4.73 -11.90
C HIS A 328 11.27 3.23 -11.60
#